data_AF-A0A813EJ23-F1
#
_entry.id   AF-A0A813EJ23-F1
#
_cell.length_a   1.000
_cell.length_b   1.000
_cell.length_c   1.000
_cell.angle_alpha   90.00
_cell.angle_beta   90.00
_cell.angle_gamma   90.00
#
_symmetry.space_group_name_H-M   'P 1'
#
loop_
_entity.id
_entity.type
_entity.pdbx_description
1 polymer ?
#
loop_
_entity_poly.entity_id
_entity_poly.type
_entity_poly.pdbx_seq_one_letter_code
_entity_poly.pdbx_strand_id
1 'polypeptide(L)'
;MELRRSMPKAIWRDLRTQRPAIPPTCGESKEQQELPGPAAHLKRKVPPQHTEPAGQGTEQNTGPGIEALTASNFLLDISQLGNEKAGRRFHRDGAAFSNSNLEERALHLDGLEEQLVKAVASESWDRVCSLIREAAAALASPRQKAALIGAAAPMPEDAQERLQANLQSRLRKLICQGLGYLDLSDAGTASQLEPALSFMKLLIERFKVRGQLEEARAAKQWLLLQGLLTADATKEAEPNLESYFESYFGSSVIERSRRREAAKTTTAGGRYIPRPKIQENPLVRNTFHDVLVTCNKCGFELRSSWVFDHRGKLRTLVPINGHKVCGGRYVSVTGSLLVWDTVQILEICPHNTRRAICVKCRGSLTCTHKKQRSRCRLCLARKQKDARLCL
;
A
#
# COMPACT_ATOMS: atom_id res chain seq x y z
N MET A 1 -41.65 36.47 21.62
CA MET A 1 -42.35 36.03 20.40
C MET A 1 -42.05 34.56 20.18
N GLU A 2 -42.90 33.74 20.78
CA GLU A 2 -43.00 32.31 20.54
C GLU A 2 -43.52 32.05 19.11
N LEU A 3 -43.08 30.96 18.47
CA LEU A 3 -43.97 29.94 17.91
C LEU A 3 -43.15 28.83 17.23
N ARG A 4 -43.09 27.68 17.92
CA ARG A 4 -42.98 26.36 17.30
C ARG A 4 -44.31 26.01 16.62
N ARG A 5 -44.22 25.27 15.50
CA ARG A 5 -45.16 24.28 14.89
C ARG A 5 -44.94 24.37 13.35
N SER A 6 -44.95 23.33 12.52
CA SER A 6 -45.27 21.90 12.62
C SER A 6 -45.07 21.27 11.22
N MET A 7 -44.87 19.94 11.17
CA MET A 7 -45.13 19.00 10.05
C MET A 7 -44.03 18.69 9.00
N PRO A 8 -44.03 17.47 8.39
CA PRO A 8 -44.14 16.14 9.01
C PRO A 8 -43.17 15.09 8.42
N LYS A 9 -42.86 14.04 9.20
CA LYS A 9 -42.20 12.80 8.75
C LYS A 9 -43.21 11.90 8.04
N ALA A 10 -43.26 11.92 6.71
CA ALA A 10 -43.82 10.88 5.87
C ALA A 10 -43.19 10.98 4.47
N ILE A 11 -43.15 9.86 3.74
CA ILE A 11 -42.60 9.70 2.38
C ILE A 11 -41.09 9.38 2.33
N TRP A 12 -40.72 8.25 2.96
CA TRP A 12 -39.67 7.37 2.45
C TRP A 12 -40.24 5.96 2.38
N ARG A 13 -41.05 5.69 1.35
CA ARG A 13 -41.35 4.35 0.81
C ARG A 13 -42.05 4.50 -0.55
N ASP A 14 -41.68 3.62 -1.47
CA ASP A 14 -42.35 3.26 -2.71
C ASP A 14 -42.30 4.21 -3.92
N LEU A 15 -41.22 4.09 -4.69
CA LEU A 15 -41.27 4.09 -6.16
C LEU A 15 -40.23 3.11 -6.73
N ARG A 16 -40.22 1.87 -6.19
CA ARG A 16 -39.41 0.75 -6.69
C ARG A 16 -40.30 -0.41 -7.15
N THR A 17 -41.32 -0.17 -7.97
CA THR A 17 -42.07 -1.25 -8.65
C THR A 17 -43.03 -0.70 -9.72
N GLN A 18 -42.53 -0.35 -10.91
CA GLN A 18 -43.32 -0.48 -12.15
C GLN A 18 -42.39 -0.90 -13.29
N ARG A 19 -42.36 -2.20 -13.58
CA ARG A 19 -41.80 -2.80 -14.81
C ARG A 19 -42.92 -2.84 -15.85
N PRO A 20 -42.69 -2.46 -17.12
CA PRO A 20 -43.59 -2.86 -18.20
C PRO A 20 -43.37 -4.34 -18.56
N ALA A 21 -44.49 -5.01 -18.85
CA ALA A 21 -44.60 -6.42 -19.21
C ALA A 21 -43.96 -6.73 -20.58
N ILE A 22 -43.37 -7.92 -20.70
CA ILE A 22 -42.89 -8.51 -21.96
C ILE A 22 -43.89 -9.60 -22.37
N PRO A 23 -44.41 -9.62 -23.61
CA PRO A 23 -45.36 -10.64 -24.08
C PRO A 23 -44.68 -11.98 -24.43
N PRO A 24 -45.45 -13.08 -24.52
CA PRO A 24 -44.93 -14.43 -24.70
C PRO A 24 -44.73 -14.79 -26.18
N THR A 25 -43.73 -15.62 -26.48
CA THR A 25 -43.67 -16.39 -27.74
C THR A 25 -43.36 -17.85 -27.45
N CYS A 26 -44.11 -18.71 -28.14
CA CYS A 26 -44.24 -20.16 -28.00
C CYS A 26 -43.13 -20.97 -28.70
N GLY A 27 -43.04 -22.26 -28.32
CA GLY A 27 -42.48 -23.39 -29.11
C GLY A 27 -40.96 -23.57 -28.97
N GLU A 28 -40.35 -24.75 -28.78
CA GLU A 28 -40.75 -26.13 -29.11
C GLU A 28 -39.96 -27.18 -28.28
N SER A 29 -40.66 -28.28 -28.01
CA SER A 29 -40.33 -29.72 -27.87
C SER A 29 -38.93 -30.26 -27.52
N LYS A 30 -38.90 -31.03 -26.41
CA LYS A 30 -38.43 -32.43 -26.22
C LYS A 30 -37.19 -32.93 -26.99
N GLU A 31 -36.22 -33.50 -26.25
CA GLU A 31 -36.00 -34.96 -26.26
C GLU A 31 -35.23 -35.43 -25.01
N GLN A 32 -35.80 -36.42 -24.32
CA GLN A 32 -35.25 -37.16 -23.17
C GLN A 32 -34.63 -38.45 -23.71
N GLN A 33 -33.48 -38.88 -23.20
CA GLN A 33 -33.14 -40.30 -23.13
C GLN A 33 -32.43 -40.61 -21.81
N GLU A 34 -32.93 -41.67 -21.17
CA GLU A 34 -32.67 -42.16 -19.82
C GLU A 34 -31.52 -43.19 -19.76
N LEU A 35 -30.75 -43.13 -18.65
CA LEU A 35 -30.24 -44.23 -17.80
C LEU A 35 -29.33 -45.33 -18.41
N PRO A 36 -28.59 -46.18 -17.62
CA PRO A 36 -28.63 -46.39 -16.17
C PRO A 36 -27.24 -46.43 -15.45
N GLY A 37 -27.25 -46.40 -14.10
CA GLY A 37 -26.18 -46.96 -13.24
C GLY A 37 -26.32 -48.49 -13.13
N PRO A 38 -25.85 -49.20 -12.07
CA PRO A 38 -25.02 -48.81 -10.90
C PRO A 38 -23.91 -49.86 -10.56
N ALA A 39 -23.06 -49.59 -9.55
CA ALA A 39 -22.43 -50.60 -8.65
C ALA A 39 -21.61 -49.85 -7.57
N ALA A 40 -21.99 -49.80 -6.29
CA ALA A 40 -21.99 -50.83 -5.25
C ALA A 40 -20.62 -51.03 -4.54
N HIS A 41 -20.61 -50.59 -3.27
CA HIS A 41 -19.98 -51.17 -2.08
C HIS A 41 -18.52 -51.64 -2.07
N LEU A 42 -17.76 -51.15 -1.06
CA LEU A 42 -17.11 -52.02 -0.07
C LEU A 42 -16.72 -51.25 1.21
N LYS A 43 -17.35 -51.63 2.34
CA LYS A 43 -16.95 -51.34 3.72
C LYS A 43 -16.00 -52.44 4.20
N ARG A 44 -14.90 -52.11 4.88
CA ARG A 44 -14.22 -52.97 5.89
C ARG A 44 -13.54 -52.05 6.92
N LYS A 45 -14.02 -52.00 8.17
CA LYS A 45 -13.77 -52.88 9.34
C LYS A 45 -12.43 -52.61 10.05
N VAL A 46 -12.53 -52.00 11.23
CA VAL A 46 -11.56 -51.94 12.34
C VAL A 46 -11.56 -53.29 13.09
N PRO A 47 -10.42 -53.78 13.63
CA PRO A 47 -10.29 -54.02 15.09
C PRO A 47 -8.82 -53.89 15.59
N PRO A 48 -8.46 -54.27 16.84
CA PRO A 48 -8.65 -53.50 18.08
C PRO A 48 -7.32 -53.24 18.85
N GLN A 49 -7.47 -52.56 19.98
CA GLN A 49 -6.43 -52.16 20.96
C GLN A 49 -5.84 -53.34 21.75
N HIS A 50 -4.58 -53.20 22.19
CA HIS A 50 -4.03 -53.87 23.37
C HIS A 50 -3.22 -52.89 24.23
N THR A 51 -3.37 -53.07 25.54
CA THR A 51 -2.97 -52.26 26.70
C THR A 51 -1.59 -52.64 27.25
N GLU A 52 -0.80 -51.63 27.65
CA GLU A 52 0.09 -51.45 28.85
C GLU A 52 1.07 -52.57 29.33
N PRO A 53 2.12 -52.32 30.17
CA PRO A 53 2.42 -51.12 31.00
C PRO A 53 3.89 -50.60 31.07
N ALA A 54 4.00 -49.41 31.67
CA ALA A 54 5.05 -48.87 32.57
C ALA A 54 6.55 -49.14 32.33
N GLY A 55 7.29 -48.04 32.09
CA GLY A 55 8.72 -47.92 32.36
C GLY A 55 9.07 -46.47 32.67
N GLN A 56 9.47 -46.20 33.92
CA GLN A 56 9.97 -44.90 34.38
C GLN A 56 11.32 -44.60 33.72
N GLY A 57 11.46 -43.40 33.15
CA GLY A 57 12.71 -42.90 32.60
C GLY A 57 12.66 -41.38 32.50
N THR A 58 13.25 -40.73 33.50
CA THR A 58 13.67 -39.32 33.46
C THR A 58 14.57 -39.08 32.25
N GLU A 59 14.34 -38.00 31.49
CA GLU A 59 15.37 -37.04 31.05
C GLU A 59 14.95 -36.20 29.82
N GLN A 60 15.08 -34.88 30.01
CA GLN A 60 15.57 -33.88 29.05
C GLN A 60 14.75 -33.65 27.77
N ASN A 61 13.81 -32.73 27.95
CA ASN A 61 13.06 -31.99 26.93
C ASN A 61 14.02 -31.24 25.97
N THR A 62 14.26 -31.78 24.78
CA THR A 62 14.83 -31.06 23.64
C THR A 62 13.84 -31.13 22.47
N GLY A 63 13.04 -30.07 22.31
CA GLY A 63 12.08 -29.96 21.21
C GLY A 63 12.52 -28.92 20.18
N PRO A 64 12.77 -29.28 18.91
CA PRO A 64 12.63 -28.36 17.80
C PRO A 64 11.16 -28.40 17.35
N GLY A 65 10.35 -27.45 17.81
CA GLY A 65 8.92 -27.45 17.48
C GLY A 65 8.12 -26.19 17.77
N ILE A 66 8.67 -25.21 18.50
CA ILE A 66 7.91 -24.04 18.95
C ILE A 66 7.98 -22.86 17.96
N GLU A 67 8.99 -22.80 17.09
CA GLU A 67 9.14 -21.69 16.12
C GLU A 67 8.17 -21.78 14.93
N ALA A 68 7.80 -22.99 14.49
CA ALA A 68 6.88 -23.17 13.36
C ALA A 68 5.40 -22.94 13.74
N LEU A 69 5.00 -23.34 14.95
CA LEU A 69 3.62 -23.18 15.45
C LEU A 69 3.30 -21.75 15.87
N THR A 70 4.31 -20.96 16.27
CA THR A 70 4.12 -19.55 16.62
C THR A 70 3.97 -18.64 15.41
N ALA A 71 4.62 -18.94 14.27
CA ALA A 71 4.45 -18.19 13.02
C ALA A 71 3.03 -18.34 12.42
N SER A 72 2.46 -19.55 12.47
CA SER A 72 1.14 -19.83 11.88
C SER A 72 -0.01 -19.19 12.65
N ASN A 73 0.06 -19.14 13.99
CA ASN A 73 -0.95 -18.45 14.81
C ASN A 73 -0.75 -16.91 14.85
N PHE A 74 0.47 -16.42 14.62
CA PHE A 74 0.81 -14.99 14.63
C PHE A 74 0.37 -14.24 13.36
N LEU A 75 0.32 -14.93 12.23
CA LEU A 75 -0.08 -14.37 10.95
C LEU A 75 -1.61 -14.23 10.80
N LEU A 76 -2.40 -15.04 11.51
CA LEU A 76 -3.86 -14.93 11.49
C LEU A 76 -4.39 -13.57 12.01
N ASP A 77 -3.66 -12.94 12.94
CA ASP A 77 -4.06 -11.68 13.57
C ASP A 77 -3.90 -10.46 12.63
N ILE A 78 -2.96 -10.51 11.69
CA ILE A 78 -2.69 -9.43 10.72
C ILE A 78 -3.77 -9.35 9.64
N SER A 79 -4.40 -10.49 9.34
CA SER A 79 -5.56 -10.52 8.42
C SER A 79 -6.76 -9.71 8.92
N GLN A 80 -6.80 -9.40 10.22
CA GLN A 80 -7.85 -8.59 10.86
C GLN A 80 -7.55 -7.08 10.89
N LEU A 81 -6.31 -6.67 10.58
CA LEU A 81 -5.84 -5.28 10.71
C LEU A 81 -5.96 -4.45 9.41
N GLY A 82 -6.34 -5.05 8.28
CA GLY A 82 -6.40 -4.35 7.00
C GLY A 82 -7.15 -5.04 5.87
N ASN A 83 -6.97 -4.51 4.64
CA ASN A 83 -7.60 -5.03 3.42
C ASN A 83 -7.25 -6.51 3.22
N GLU A 84 -8.24 -7.41 3.37
CA GLU A 84 -8.06 -8.86 3.34
C GLU A 84 -7.21 -9.37 2.16
N LYS A 85 -7.31 -8.73 0.98
CA LYS A 85 -6.54 -9.13 -0.20
C LYS A 85 -5.04 -8.82 -0.04
N ALA A 86 -4.71 -7.71 0.60
CA ALA A 86 -3.32 -7.31 0.88
C ALA A 86 -2.70 -8.21 1.96
N GLY A 87 -3.47 -8.56 3.00
CA GLY A 87 -3.05 -9.52 4.03
C GLY A 87 -2.76 -10.92 3.47
N ARG A 88 -3.70 -11.49 2.69
CA ARG A 88 -3.50 -12.81 2.03
C ARG A 88 -2.25 -12.86 1.16
N ARG A 89 -1.97 -11.78 0.42
CA ARG A 89 -0.75 -11.67 -0.39
C ARG A 89 0.51 -11.64 0.48
N PHE A 90 0.51 -10.82 1.53
CA PHE A 90 1.62 -10.73 2.47
C PHE A 90 1.96 -12.10 3.11
N HIS A 91 0.94 -12.87 3.49
CA HIS A 91 1.15 -14.23 4.00
C HIS A 91 1.78 -15.18 2.98
N ARG A 92 1.30 -15.14 1.74
CA ARG A 92 1.85 -15.98 0.68
C ARG A 92 3.32 -15.65 0.42
N ASP A 93 3.66 -14.37 0.38
CA ASP A 93 5.02 -13.91 0.13
C ASP A 93 5.97 -14.37 1.28
N GLY A 94 5.51 -14.29 2.54
CA GLY A 94 6.27 -14.80 3.70
C GLY A 94 6.41 -16.34 3.74
N ALA A 95 5.36 -17.07 3.35
CA ALA A 95 5.40 -18.52 3.24
C ALA A 95 6.34 -18.99 2.13
N ALA A 96 6.33 -18.33 0.97
CA ALA A 96 7.24 -18.62 -0.14
C ALA A 96 8.71 -18.42 0.27
N PHE A 97 9.01 -17.36 1.01
CA PHE A 97 10.37 -17.13 1.53
C PHE A 97 10.75 -18.17 2.59
N SER A 98 9.85 -18.52 3.49
CA SER A 98 10.14 -19.49 4.57
C SER A 98 10.32 -20.93 4.06
N ASN A 99 9.71 -21.28 2.94
CA ASN A 99 9.80 -22.62 2.36
C ASN A 99 10.96 -22.81 1.37
N SER A 100 11.66 -21.74 0.97
CA SER A 100 12.83 -21.82 0.09
C SER A 100 14.12 -22.10 0.86
N ASN A 101 15.12 -22.65 0.16
CA ASN A 101 16.43 -22.91 0.74
C ASN A 101 17.29 -21.62 0.83
N LEU A 102 18.48 -21.71 1.45
CA LEU A 102 19.30 -20.52 1.70
C LEU A 102 19.79 -19.82 0.42
N GLU A 103 20.17 -20.59 -0.59
CA GLU A 103 20.66 -20.09 -1.88
C GLU A 103 19.54 -19.41 -2.66
N GLU A 104 18.36 -20.02 -2.72
CA GLU A 104 17.16 -19.45 -3.33
C GLU A 104 16.77 -18.13 -2.65
N ARG A 105 16.85 -18.05 -1.32
CA ARG A 105 16.59 -16.81 -0.57
C ARG A 105 17.61 -15.72 -0.88
N ALA A 106 18.88 -16.07 -1.04
CA ALA A 106 19.93 -15.12 -1.40
C ALA A 106 19.71 -14.56 -2.81
N LEU A 107 19.48 -15.43 -3.79
CA LEU A 107 19.15 -15.03 -5.18
C LEU A 107 17.88 -14.19 -5.25
N HIS A 108 16.87 -14.57 -4.48
CA HIS A 108 15.64 -13.79 -4.39
C HIS A 108 15.92 -12.38 -3.85
N LEU A 109 16.73 -12.26 -2.81
CA LEU A 109 17.09 -10.97 -2.22
C LEU A 109 17.94 -10.11 -3.16
N ASP A 110 18.88 -10.69 -3.89
CA ASP A 110 19.64 -10.01 -4.95
C ASP A 110 18.67 -9.40 -5.99
N GLY A 111 17.67 -10.18 -6.41
CA GLY A 111 16.63 -9.73 -7.32
C GLY A 111 15.76 -8.62 -6.75
N LEU A 112 15.40 -8.66 -5.47
CA LEU A 112 14.64 -7.60 -4.81
C LEU A 112 15.45 -6.29 -4.72
N GLU A 113 16.74 -6.38 -4.38
CA GLU A 113 17.63 -5.21 -4.29
C GLU A 113 17.82 -4.55 -5.67
N GLU A 114 18.08 -5.33 -6.72
CA GLU A 114 18.21 -4.81 -8.09
C GLU A 114 16.91 -4.14 -8.56
N GLN A 115 15.76 -4.77 -8.28
CA GLN A 115 14.46 -4.23 -8.65
C GLN A 115 14.09 -2.98 -7.88
N LEU A 116 14.53 -2.84 -6.62
CA LEU A 116 14.33 -1.62 -5.85
C LEU A 116 15.06 -0.44 -6.52
N VAL A 117 16.32 -0.65 -6.92
CA VAL A 117 17.10 0.37 -7.62
C VAL A 117 16.42 0.79 -8.92
N LYS A 118 15.98 -0.18 -9.74
CA LYS A 118 15.25 0.09 -10.99
C LYS A 118 13.94 0.82 -10.74
N ALA A 119 13.14 0.37 -9.77
CA ALA A 119 11.84 0.96 -9.45
C ALA A 119 11.96 2.39 -8.94
N VAL A 120 12.98 2.68 -8.12
CA VAL A 120 13.29 4.03 -7.65
C VAL A 120 13.74 4.91 -8.83
N ALA A 121 14.64 4.41 -9.69
CA ALA A 121 15.13 5.16 -10.84
C ALA A 121 14.01 5.48 -11.86
N SER A 122 13.04 4.58 -12.02
CA SER A 122 11.89 4.75 -12.92
C SER A 122 10.68 5.39 -12.26
N GLU A 123 10.79 5.88 -11.02
CA GLU A 123 9.70 6.45 -10.21
C GLU A 123 8.44 5.54 -10.10
N SER A 124 8.64 4.22 -10.08
CA SER A 124 7.55 3.24 -9.95
C SER A 124 7.23 2.97 -8.48
N TRP A 125 6.56 3.91 -7.81
CA TRP A 125 6.32 3.86 -6.37
C TRP A 125 5.43 2.69 -5.93
N ASP A 126 4.44 2.29 -6.75
CA ASP A 126 3.66 1.07 -6.48
C ASP A 126 4.54 -0.18 -6.47
N ARG A 127 5.59 -0.22 -7.31
CA ARG A 127 6.56 -1.32 -7.31
C ARG A 127 7.44 -1.27 -6.06
N VAL A 128 7.90 -0.09 -5.65
CA VAL A 128 8.63 0.10 -4.38
C VAL A 128 7.79 -0.42 -3.20
N CYS A 129 6.51 -0.05 -3.12
CA CYS A 129 5.60 -0.57 -2.08
C CYS A 129 5.47 -2.10 -2.13
N SER A 130 5.40 -2.68 -3.33
CA SER A 130 5.35 -4.14 -3.48
C SER A 130 6.63 -4.82 -2.97
N LEU A 131 7.81 -4.26 -3.28
CA LEU A 131 9.10 -4.83 -2.87
C LEU A 131 9.29 -4.73 -1.36
N ILE A 132 8.86 -3.63 -0.74
CA ILE A 132 8.89 -3.47 0.73
C ILE A 132 8.01 -4.51 1.41
N ARG A 133 6.80 -4.76 0.90
CA ARG A 133 5.92 -5.81 1.46
C ARG A 133 6.55 -7.19 1.38
N GLU A 134 7.13 -7.52 0.23
CA GLU A 134 7.77 -8.82 -0.02
C GLU A 134 8.97 -9.02 0.92
N ALA A 135 9.83 -8.00 1.06
CA ALA A 135 10.93 -8.02 2.01
C ALA A 135 10.47 -8.06 3.48
N ALA A 136 9.42 -7.32 3.83
CA ALA A 136 8.87 -7.29 5.19
C ALA A 136 8.26 -8.64 5.58
N ALA A 137 7.64 -9.36 4.63
CA ALA A 137 7.08 -10.69 4.88
C ALA A 137 8.17 -11.74 5.21
N ALA A 138 9.40 -11.51 4.75
CA ALA A 138 10.58 -12.32 5.03
C ALA A 138 11.35 -11.89 6.30
N LEU A 139 10.89 -10.84 7.00
CA LEU A 139 11.59 -10.26 8.14
C LEU A 139 11.35 -11.09 9.41
N ALA A 140 12.42 -11.47 10.09
CA ALA A 140 12.38 -12.14 11.38
C ALA A 140 12.36 -11.13 12.55
N SER A 141 11.85 -11.55 13.70
CA SER A 141 11.87 -10.77 14.94
C SER A 141 13.29 -10.30 15.32
N PRO A 142 13.44 -9.14 15.98
CA PRO A 142 14.71 -8.76 16.58
C PRO A 142 15.18 -9.84 17.56
N ARG A 143 16.50 -10.10 17.57
CA ARG A 143 17.13 -11.10 18.46
C ARG A 143 18.01 -10.37 19.47
N GLN A 144 18.07 -10.84 20.72
CA GLN A 144 19.01 -10.30 21.70
C GLN A 144 20.46 -10.54 21.24
N LYS A 145 21.39 -9.63 21.55
CA LYS A 145 22.82 -9.94 21.44
C LYS A 145 23.16 -11.07 22.42
N ALA A 146 23.97 -12.02 21.98
CA ALA A 146 24.44 -13.08 22.87
C ALA A 146 25.30 -12.46 23.97
N ALA A 147 24.98 -12.76 25.24
CA ALA A 147 25.89 -12.51 26.34
C ALA A 147 27.08 -13.45 26.15
N LEU A 148 28.28 -12.91 25.96
CA LEU A 148 29.50 -13.70 25.86
C LEU A 148 29.73 -14.39 27.22
N ILE A 149 29.41 -15.68 27.29
CA ILE A 149 29.79 -16.55 28.41
C ILE A 149 30.82 -17.54 27.85
N GLY A 150 32.11 -17.26 28.06
CA GLY A 150 33.22 -18.17 27.77
C GLY A 150 33.86 -18.04 26.38
N ALA A 151 35.04 -18.67 26.25
CA ALA A 151 35.84 -18.69 25.03
C ALA A 151 35.09 -19.41 23.89
N ALA A 152 34.90 -18.71 22.78
CA ALA A 152 34.16 -19.21 21.63
C ALA A 152 34.90 -20.37 20.97
N ALA A 153 34.27 -21.55 20.92
CA ALA A 153 34.72 -22.64 20.07
C ALA A 153 34.74 -22.19 18.60
N PRO A 154 35.72 -22.63 17.79
CA PRO A 154 35.76 -22.30 16.38
C PRO A 154 34.46 -22.75 15.70
N MET A 155 33.83 -21.80 15.03
CA MET A 155 32.52 -21.99 14.41
C MET A 155 32.65 -22.91 13.18
N PRO A 156 31.79 -23.94 13.05
CA PRO A 156 31.76 -24.83 11.88
C PRO A 156 31.66 -24.06 10.56
N GLU A 157 32.32 -24.55 9.52
CA GLU A 157 32.42 -23.87 8.22
C GLU A 157 31.05 -23.67 7.55
N ASP A 158 30.15 -24.64 7.70
CA ASP A 158 28.74 -24.54 7.26
C ASP A 158 27.95 -23.48 8.05
N ALA A 159 28.26 -23.29 9.34
CA ALA A 159 27.69 -22.22 10.15
C ALA A 159 28.26 -20.84 9.75
N GLN A 160 29.53 -20.77 9.31
CA GLN A 160 30.14 -19.55 8.78
C GLN A 160 29.50 -19.14 7.44
N GLU A 161 29.30 -20.06 6.49
CA GLU A 161 28.57 -19.80 5.24
C GLU A 161 27.14 -19.31 5.48
N ARG A 162 26.42 -19.94 6.43
CA ARG A 162 25.07 -19.50 6.85
C ARG A 162 25.05 -18.10 7.47
N LEU A 163 26.12 -17.72 8.16
CA LEU A 163 26.30 -16.37 8.72
C LEU A 163 26.69 -15.34 7.65
N GLN A 164 27.46 -15.74 6.63
CA GLN A 164 27.85 -14.87 5.52
C GLN A 164 26.66 -14.38 4.69
N ALA A 165 25.61 -15.20 4.55
CA ALA A 165 24.42 -14.84 3.77
C ALA A 165 23.70 -13.56 4.27
N ASN A 166 23.89 -13.15 5.53
CA ASN A 166 23.42 -11.87 6.13
C ASN A 166 22.01 -11.42 5.73
N LEU A 167 21.11 -12.37 5.40
CA LEU A 167 19.85 -12.11 4.70
C LEU A 167 18.96 -11.12 5.45
N GLN A 168 18.84 -11.29 6.77
CA GLN A 168 18.04 -10.42 7.61
C GLN A 168 18.60 -8.99 7.69
N SER A 169 19.92 -8.83 7.61
CA SER A 169 20.56 -7.50 7.57
C SER A 169 20.24 -6.79 6.25
N ARG A 170 20.35 -7.52 5.15
CA ARG A 170 20.04 -7.05 3.79
C ARG A 170 18.56 -6.71 3.62
N LEU A 171 17.65 -7.56 4.10
CA LEU A 171 16.20 -7.31 4.12
C LEU A 171 15.87 -6.01 4.87
N ARG A 172 16.41 -5.81 6.08
CA ARG A 172 16.21 -4.55 6.83
C ARG A 172 16.75 -3.35 6.07
N LYS A 173 17.92 -3.48 5.44
CA LYS A 173 18.51 -2.40 4.64
C LYS A 173 17.62 -2.03 3.45
N LEU A 174 17.13 -3.02 2.71
CA LEU A 174 16.20 -2.84 1.59
C LEU A 174 14.92 -2.14 2.06
N ILE A 175 14.32 -2.61 3.17
CA ILE A 175 13.11 -2.01 3.74
C ILE A 175 13.35 -0.56 4.13
N CYS A 176 14.41 -0.26 4.89
CA CYS A 176 14.72 1.10 5.32
C CYS A 176 14.98 2.02 4.12
N GLN A 177 15.72 1.53 3.12
CA GLN A 177 15.97 2.27 1.88
C GLN A 177 14.66 2.57 1.14
N GLY A 178 13.80 1.57 0.97
CA GLY A 178 12.51 1.72 0.32
C GLY A 178 11.59 2.69 1.05
N LEU A 179 11.45 2.55 2.37
CA LEU A 179 10.63 3.43 3.20
C LEU A 179 11.16 4.87 3.18
N GLY A 180 12.48 5.08 3.15
CA GLY A 180 13.07 6.42 3.06
C GLY A 180 12.73 7.18 1.79
N TYR A 181 12.31 6.50 0.72
CA TYR A 181 11.81 7.14 -0.51
C TYR A 181 10.31 7.45 -0.47
N LEU A 182 9.57 6.86 0.46
CA LEU A 182 8.11 6.94 0.51
C LEU A 182 7.64 7.98 1.51
N ASP A 183 6.45 8.48 1.25
CA ASP A 183 5.75 9.43 2.11
C ASP A 183 4.57 8.70 2.72
N LEU A 184 4.73 8.29 3.98
CA LEU A 184 3.74 7.48 4.69
C LEU A 184 2.51 8.31 5.11
N SER A 185 2.58 9.64 5.03
CA SER A 185 1.43 10.52 5.23
C SER A 185 0.43 10.47 4.06
N ASP A 186 0.87 10.00 2.88
CA ASP A 186 -0.02 9.77 1.74
C ASP A 186 -0.88 8.53 1.99
N ALA A 187 -2.20 8.74 2.13
CA ALA A 187 -3.16 7.69 2.44
C ALA A 187 -3.15 6.52 1.43
N GLY A 188 -2.81 6.80 0.16
CA GLY A 188 -2.67 5.75 -0.86
C GLY A 188 -1.47 4.85 -0.60
N THR A 189 -0.32 5.45 -0.33
CA THR A 189 0.94 4.75 0.00
C THR A 189 0.81 3.98 1.31
N ALA A 190 0.25 4.60 2.36
CA ALA A 190 0.00 3.96 3.65
C ALA A 190 -0.92 2.74 3.50
N SER A 191 -2.04 2.88 2.77
CA SER A 191 -2.97 1.77 2.54
C SER A 191 -2.34 0.60 1.79
N GLN A 192 -1.40 0.86 0.86
CA GLN A 192 -0.70 -0.21 0.16
C GLN A 192 0.26 -0.98 1.07
N LEU A 193 0.85 -0.32 2.06
CA LEU A 193 1.85 -0.89 2.96
C LEU A 193 1.30 -1.33 4.31
N GLU A 194 0.04 -1.04 4.63
CA GLU A 194 -0.56 -1.24 5.96
C GLU A 194 -0.22 -2.61 6.58
N PRO A 195 -0.40 -3.77 5.90
CA PRO A 195 -0.10 -5.06 6.53
C PRO A 195 1.38 -5.22 6.90
N ALA A 196 2.28 -4.69 6.07
CA ALA A 196 3.71 -4.74 6.30
C ALA A 196 4.14 -3.78 7.41
N LEU A 197 3.58 -2.56 7.44
CA LEU A 197 3.87 -1.57 8.50
C LEU A 197 3.39 -2.11 9.86
N SER A 198 2.17 -2.64 9.91
CA SER A 198 1.59 -3.24 11.11
C SER A 198 2.42 -4.43 11.60
N PHE A 199 2.85 -5.31 10.68
CA PHE A 199 3.76 -6.42 11.01
C PHE A 199 5.07 -5.95 11.64
N MET A 200 5.76 -5.01 10.99
CA MET A 200 7.07 -4.53 11.48
C MET A 200 6.96 -3.81 12.83
N LYS A 201 5.90 -3.01 13.02
CA LYS A 201 5.60 -2.39 14.33
C LYS A 201 5.40 -3.46 15.41
N LEU A 202 4.63 -4.50 15.11
CA LEU A 202 4.35 -5.59 16.04
C LEU A 202 5.62 -6.38 16.42
N LEU A 203 6.53 -6.62 15.47
CA LEU A 203 7.83 -7.25 15.74
C LEU A 203 8.65 -6.45 16.74
N ILE A 204 8.70 -5.12 16.56
CA ILE A 204 9.45 -4.22 17.44
C ILE A 204 8.82 -4.15 18.83
N GLU A 205 7.50 -3.95 18.91
CA GLU A 205 6.79 -3.84 20.19
C GLU A 205 6.88 -5.13 21.02
N ARG A 206 6.80 -6.30 20.39
CA ARG A 206 7.00 -7.58 21.10
C ARG A 206 8.41 -7.75 21.65
N PHE A 207 9.42 -7.26 20.94
CA PHE A 207 10.79 -7.31 21.44
C PHE A 207 10.97 -6.39 22.64
N LYS A 208 10.38 -5.18 22.61
CA LYS A 208 10.43 -4.21 23.71
C LYS A 208 9.85 -4.74 25.03
N VAL A 209 8.87 -5.65 24.98
CA VAL A 209 8.33 -6.30 26.18
C VAL A 209 9.41 -7.12 26.92
N ARG A 210 10.42 -7.62 26.20
CA ARG A 210 11.45 -8.52 26.73
C ARG A 210 12.81 -7.85 26.95
N GLY A 211 13.04 -6.64 26.42
CA GLY A 211 14.32 -5.95 26.52
C GLY A 211 14.34 -4.64 25.73
N GLN A 212 15.49 -3.96 25.75
CA GLN A 212 15.68 -2.69 25.04
C GLN A 212 16.14 -2.92 23.60
N LEU A 213 15.63 -2.14 22.64
CA LEU A 213 15.92 -2.36 21.20
C LEU A 213 17.40 -2.11 20.87
N GLU A 214 18.07 -1.28 21.65
CA GLU A 214 19.50 -0.96 21.65
C GLU A 214 20.38 -2.21 21.90
N GLU A 215 19.83 -3.18 22.63
CA GLU A 215 20.48 -4.44 22.96
C GLU A 215 20.25 -5.52 21.90
N ALA A 216 19.40 -5.25 20.89
CA ALA A 216 19.15 -6.18 19.80
C ALA A 216 20.39 -6.36 18.90
N ARG A 217 20.53 -7.56 18.31
CA ARG A 217 21.43 -7.80 17.20
C ARG A 217 20.97 -6.96 16.01
N ALA A 218 21.91 -6.19 15.44
CA ALA A 218 21.61 -5.14 14.48
C ALA A 218 20.65 -4.05 15.02
N ALA A 219 20.73 -3.72 16.32
CA ALA A 219 19.99 -2.62 16.96
C ALA A 219 19.96 -1.35 16.10
N LYS A 220 21.12 -1.01 15.54
CA LYS A 220 21.33 0.01 14.50
C LYS A 220 20.22 0.05 13.42
N GLN A 221 19.97 -1.07 12.76
CA GLN A 221 18.97 -1.19 11.69
C GLN A 221 17.54 -1.17 12.24
N TRP A 222 17.32 -1.74 13.42
CA TRP A 222 16.01 -1.79 14.05
C TRP A 222 15.54 -0.43 14.56
N LEU A 223 16.44 0.36 15.16
CA LEU A 223 16.18 1.73 15.60
C LEU A 223 15.88 2.62 14.39
N LEU A 224 16.62 2.47 13.28
CA LEU A 224 16.31 3.19 12.05
C LEU A 224 14.93 2.82 11.50
N LEU A 225 14.62 1.53 11.43
CA LEU A 225 13.32 1.05 11.00
C LEU A 225 12.20 1.59 11.91
N GLN A 226 12.40 1.56 13.23
CA GLN A 226 11.46 2.14 14.19
C GLN A 226 11.22 3.63 13.90
N GLY A 227 12.28 4.42 13.74
CA GLY A 227 12.19 5.84 13.42
C GLY A 227 11.38 6.11 12.16
N LEU A 228 11.61 5.34 11.09
CA LEU A 228 10.83 5.44 9.84
C LEU A 228 9.36 5.06 10.00
N LEU A 229 9.04 4.13 10.90
CA LEU A 229 7.66 3.70 11.19
C LEU A 229 6.90 4.66 12.11
N THR A 230 7.61 5.50 12.87
CA THR A 230 7.06 6.44 13.86
C THR A 230 7.16 7.90 13.45
N ALA A 231 7.85 8.25 12.37
CA ALA A 231 8.02 9.63 11.89
C ALA A 231 6.71 10.38 11.57
N ASP A 232 5.56 9.70 11.62
CA ASP A 232 4.22 10.32 11.58
C ASP A 232 3.76 10.89 12.94
N ALA A 233 4.47 10.67 14.06
CA ALA A 233 3.98 10.99 15.40
C ALA A 233 4.43 12.36 15.96
N THR A 234 5.60 12.88 15.62
CA THR A 234 6.06 14.20 16.09
C THR A 234 7.10 14.77 15.14
N LYS A 235 6.99 16.06 14.82
CA LYS A 235 7.99 16.85 14.07
C LYS A 235 9.29 17.10 14.87
N GLU A 236 9.54 16.28 15.88
CA GLU A 236 10.80 16.27 16.61
C GLU A 236 11.52 15.02 16.17
N ALA A 237 12.14 15.12 14.99
CA ALA A 237 13.13 14.15 14.59
C ALA A 237 14.18 14.12 15.71
N GLU A 238 14.35 12.96 16.33
CA GLU A 238 15.56 12.62 17.06
C GLU A 238 16.76 13.13 16.24
N PRO A 239 17.61 14.04 16.78
CA PRO A 239 18.61 14.77 16.00
C PRO A 239 19.66 13.88 15.30
N ASN A 240 19.60 12.56 15.51
CA ASN A 240 20.55 11.61 14.98
C ASN A 240 20.01 10.73 13.84
N LEU A 241 18.69 10.64 13.58
CA LEU A 241 18.16 9.70 12.57
C LEU A 241 18.65 10.03 11.14
N GLU A 242 18.77 11.32 10.84
CA GLU A 242 19.19 11.83 9.54
C GLU A 242 20.69 11.59 9.28
N SER A 243 21.54 11.95 10.24
CA SER A 243 22.97 11.64 10.26
C SER A 243 23.21 10.13 10.12
N TYR A 244 22.36 9.34 10.80
CA TYR A 244 22.42 7.89 10.75
C TYR A 244 22.07 7.32 9.38
N PHE A 245 20.97 7.79 8.80
CA PHE A 245 20.53 7.41 7.46
C PHE A 245 21.57 7.80 6.41
N GLU A 246 22.19 8.97 6.55
CA GLU A 246 23.24 9.46 5.66
C GLU A 246 24.51 8.61 5.74
N SER A 247 24.91 8.21 6.95
CA SER A 247 26.04 7.29 7.15
C SER A 247 25.81 5.90 6.55
N TYR A 248 24.55 5.44 6.49
CA TYR A 248 24.20 4.08 6.08
C TYR A 248 23.85 3.95 4.59
N PHE A 249 23.34 5.02 3.97
CA PHE A 249 22.84 5.02 2.59
C PHE A 249 23.47 6.10 1.69
N GLY A 250 24.22 7.06 2.25
CA GLY A 250 24.82 8.19 1.54
C GLY A 250 23.86 9.35 1.28
N SER A 251 24.41 10.56 1.13
CA SER A 251 23.69 11.84 0.99
C SER A 251 22.67 11.89 -0.16
N SER A 252 22.89 11.09 -1.22
CA SER A 252 22.04 11.08 -2.43
C SER A 252 20.59 10.66 -2.18
N VAL A 253 20.31 9.80 -1.19
CA VAL A 253 18.96 9.25 -0.96
C VAL A 253 18.09 10.27 -0.22
N ILE A 254 18.66 10.84 0.83
CA ILE A 254 18.05 11.88 1.66
C ILE A 254 17.79 13.13 0.84
N GLU A 255 18.78 13.59 0.06
CA GLU A 255 18.65 14.81 -0.72
C GLU A 255 17.56 14.69 -1.79
N ARG A 256 17.33 13.50 -2.33
CA ARG A 256 16.21 13.23 -3.25
C ARG A 256 14.85 13.20 -2.53
N SER A 257 14.77 12.65 -1.32
CA SER A 257 13.54 12.70 -0.50
C SER A 257 13.19 14.15 -0.12
N ARG A 258 14.19 14.95 0.28
CA ARG A 258 14.04 16.40 0.53
C ARG A 258 13.67 17.19 -0.72
N ARG A 259 14.31 16.93 -1.88
CA ARG A 259 13.91 17.51 -3.18
C ARG A 259 12.48 17.12 -3.54
N ARG A 260 12.03 15.90 -3.21
CA ARG A 260 10.66 15.45 -3.43
C ARG A 260 9.68 16.16 -2.50
N GLU A 261 9.99 16.33 -1.22
CA GLU A 261 9.12 17.04 -0.27
C GLU A 261 9.03 18.55 -0.59
N ALA A 262 10.15 19.16 -0.99
CA ALA A 262 10.19 20.52 -1.50
C ALA A 262 9.44 20.66 -2.83
N ALA A 263 9.57 19.69 -3.75
CA ALA A 263 8.84 19.67 -5.03
C ALA A 263 7.35 19.30 -4.89
N LYS A 264 6.93 18.68 -3.77
CA LYS A 264 5.54 18.35 -3.47
C LYS A 264 4.78 19.49 -2.81
N THR A 265 5.49 20.34 -2.07
CA THR A 265 4.87 21.42 -1.30
C THR A 265 4.48 22.57 -2.23
N THR A 266 3.25 22.54 -2.71
CA THR A 266 2.70 23.58 -3.59
C THR A 266 2.14 24.77 -2.83
N THR A 267 2.31 24.82 -1.50
CA THR A 267 1.73 25.86 -0.64
C THR A 267 2.77 26.35 0.35
N ALA A 268 3.23 27.59 0.19
CA ALA A 268 4.20 28.23 1.07
C ALA A 268 3.61 29.53 1.61
N GLY A 269 3.59 29.70 2.94
CA GLY A 269 3.10 30.93 3.58
C GLY A 269 1.64 31.29 3.24
N GLY A 270 0.75 30.30 3.06
CA GLY A 270 -0.65 30.55 2.66
C GLY A 270 -0.84 30.93 1.18
N ARG A 271 0.21 30.86 0.36
CA ARG A 271 0.18 31.09 -1.08
C ARG A 271 0.45 29.80 -1.85
N TYR A 272 -0.30 29.58 -2.91
CA TYR A 272 -0.15 28.46 -3.82
C TYR A 272 0.92 28.75 -4.88
N ILE A 273 1.88 27.84 -5.01
CA ILE A 273 2.93 27.83 -6.02
C ILE A 273 2.92 26.43 -6.68
N PRO A 274 2.47 26.30 -7.94
CA PRO A 274 2.48 25.04 -8.66
C PRO A 274 3.91 24.54 -8.89
N ARG A 275 4.05 23.23 -9.13
CA ARG A 275 5.35 22.61 -9.44
C ARG A 275 5.93 23.14 -10.76
N PRO A 276 7.26 23.15 -10.96
CA PRO A 276 7.89 23.65 -12.20
C PRO A 276 7.28 23.07 -13.48
N LYS A 277 7.04 21.75 -13.53
CA LYS A 277 6.39 21.07 -14.65
C LYS A 277 4.98 21.58 -14.99
N ILE A 278 4.25 22.09 -14.00
CA ILE A 278 2.93 22.73 -14.19
C ILE A 278 3.11 24.17 -14.67
N GLN A 279 4.11 24.88 -14.15
CA GLN A 279 4.47 26.24 -14.58
C GLN A 279 4.91 26.27 -16.05
N GLU A 280 5.62 25.24 -16.52
CA GLU A 280 6.07 25.07 -17.90
C GLU A 280 4.94 24.82 -18.90
N ASN A 281 3.70 24.57 -18.45
CA ASN A 281 2.58 24.33 -19.34
C ASN A 281 2.16 25.65 -20.03
N PRO A 282 2.11 25.72 -21.38
CA PRO A 282 1.80 26.95 -22.12
C PRO A 282 0.42 27.55 -21.82
N LEU A 283 -0.51 26.74 -21.31
CA LEU A 283 -1.87 27.16 -20.94
C LEU A 283 -1.98 27.59 -19.48
N VAL A 284 -0.89 27.48 -18.72
CA VAL A 284 -0.80 27.90 -17.32
C VAL A 284 -0.04 29.23 -17.26
N ARG A 285 -0.59 30.20 -16.54
CA ARG A 285 0.07 31.50 -16.34
C ARG A 285 -0.16 32.03 -14.94
N ASN A 286 0.78 32.83 -14.47
CA ASN A 286 0.62 33.61 -13.26
C ASN A 286 -0.14 34.91 -13.57
N THR A 287 -1.05 35.30 -12.67
CA THR A 287 -1.82 36.54 -12.74
C THR A 287 -1.44 37.46 -11.59
N PHE A 288 -1.53 38.77 -11.80
CA PHE A 288 -1.26 39.76 -10.76
C PHE A 288 -2.25 39.72 -9.59
N HIS A 289 -3.44 39.16 -9.81
CA HIS A 289 -4.48 39.06 -8.77
C HIS A 289 -4.50 37.67 -8.16
N ASP A 290 -4.57 37.65 -6.82
CA ASP A 290 -4.77 36.43 -6.05
C ASP A 290 -6.26 36.10 -5.97
N VAL A 291 -6.60 34.85 -6.26
CA VAL A 291 -7.92 34.29 -5.95
C VAL A 291 -7.84 33.57 -4.61
N LEU A 292 -8.71 33.97 -3.68
CA LEU A 292 -8.85 33.32 -2.38
C LEU A 292 -9.69 32.05 -2.50
N VAL A 293 -9.12 30.93 -2.06
CA VAL A 293 -9.81 29.65 -1.95
C VAL A 293 -9.74 29.15 -0.52
N THR A 294 -10.82 28.54 -0.02
CA THR A 294 -10.91 28.06 1.36
C THR A 294 -11.03 26.55 1.41
N CYS A 295 -10.45 25.94 2.43
CA CYS A 295 -10.61 24.52 2.69
C CYS A 295 -12.04 24.22 3.18
N ASN A 296 -12.74 23.31 2.51
CA ASN A 296 -14.11 22.95 2.87
C ASN A 296 -14.26 22.17 4.19
N LYS A 297 -13.15 21.75 4.81
CA LYS A 297 -13.15 21.02 6.10
C LYS A 297 -12.82 21.91 7.29
N CYS A 298 -11.80 22.77 7.16
CA CYS A 298 -11.28 23.56 8.29
C CYS A 298 -11.24 25.07 8.03
N GLY A 299 -11.76 25.54 6.90
CA GLY A 299 -11.81 26.96 6.55
C GLY A 299 -10.47 27.59 6.15
N PHE A 300 -9.35 26.85 6.21
CA PHE A 300 -8.02 27.38 5.90
C PHE A 300 -7.99 28.11 4.56
N GLU A 301 -7.47 29.35 4.58
CA GLU A 301 -7.38 30.23 3.43
C GLU A 301 -6.08 30.00 2.65
N LEU A 302 -6.21 29.86 1.34
CA LEU A 302 -5.11 29.72 0.40
C LEU A 302 -5.28 30.74 -0.72
N ARG A 303 -4.22 31.48 -1.03
CA ARG A 303 -4.19 32.44 -2.14
C ARG A 303 -3.56 31.80 -3.37
N SER A 304 -4.24 31.82 -4.51
CA SER A 304 -3.71 31.32 -5.78
C SER A 304 -3.70 32.42 -6.83
N SER A 305 -2.51 32.76 -7.33
CA SER A 305 -2.31 33.63 -8.50
C SER A 305 -2.10 32.84 -9.79
N TRP A 306 -2.33 31.54 -9.80
CA TRP A 306 -2.08 30.70 -10.96
C TRP A 306 -3.37 30.31 -11.63
N VAL A 307 -3.44 30.51 -12.95
CA VAL A 307 -4.64 30.20 -13.74
C VAL A 307 -4.28 29.31 -14.92
N PHE A 308 -5.21 28.44 -15.26
CA PHE A 308 -5.21 27.66 -16.48
C PHE A 308 -6.22 28.27 -17.45
N ASP A 309 -5.74 28.73 -18.60
CA ASP A 309 -6.55 29.30 -19.66
C ASP A 309 -6.74 28.26 -20.77
N HIS A 310 -7.98 27.87 -21.00
CA HIS A 310 -8.29 26.99 -22.11
C HIS A 310 -9.58 27.44 -22.81
N ARG A 311 -9.44 27.83 -24.08
CA ARG A 311 -10.53 28.34 -24.92
C ARG A 311 -11.22 29.57 -24.31
N GLY A 312 -10.43 30.49 -23.73
CA GLY A 312 -10.93 31.71 -23.09
C GLY A 312 -11.64 31.47 -21.75
N LYS A 313 -11.62 30.25 -21.22
CA LYS A 313 -12.18 29.93 -19.90
C LYS A 313 -11.06 29.83 -18.90
N LEU A 314 -10.91 30.90 -18.11
CA LEU A 314 -9.95 30.95 -17.02
C LEU A 314 -10.42 30.10 -15.83
N ARG A 315 -9.50 29.31 -15.30
CA ARG A 315 -9.72 28.52 -14.09
C ARG A 315 -8.54 28.67 -13.14
N THR A 316 -8.81 28.97 -11.89
CA THR A 316 -7.78 29.07 -10.85
C THR A 316 -7.23 27.69 -10.51
N LEU A 317 -5.91 27.55 -10.52
CA LEU A 317 -5.23 26.34 -10.12
C LEU A 317 -5.26 26.18 -8.61
N VAL A 318 -5.55 24.95 -8.17
CA VAL A 318 -5.50 24.55 -6.77
C VAL A 318 -4.82 23.18 -6.63
N PRO A 319 -4.19 22.88 -5.49
CA PRO A 319 -3.56 21.57 -5.25
C PRO A 319 -4.56 20.42 -5.39
N ILE A 320 -4.22 19.39 -6.16
CA ILE A 320 -5.04 18.18 -6.27
C ILE A 320 -5.25 17.50 -4.91
N ASN A 321 -4.22 17.50 -4.06
CA ASN A 321 -4.25 16.84 -2.76
C ASN A 321 -5.04 17.63 -1.71
N GLY A 322 -5.55 18.82 -2.07
CA GLY A 322 -6.25 19.69 -1.13
C GLY A 322 -5.34 20.22 -0.02
N HIS A 323 -5.95 20.53 1.13
CA HIS A 323 -5.24 21.07 2.27
C HIS A 323 -4.46 19.96 3.00
N LYS A 324 -3.13 20.10 3.09
CA LYS A 324 -2.21 19.08 3.65
C LYS A 324 -2.60 18.60 5.05
N VAL A 325 -3.08 19.50 5.92
CA VAL A 325 -3.36 19.16 7.33
C VAL A 325 -4.62 18.30 7.50
N CYS A 326 -5.70 18.59 6.76
CA CYS A 326 -6.99 17.91 6.98
C CYS A 326 -7.49 17.10 5.76
N GLY A 327 -6.76 17.12 4.65
CA GLY A 327 -7.16 16.51 3.38
C GLY A 327 -8.45 17.08 2.80
N GLY A 328 -8.87 18.27 3.23
CA GLY A 328 -10.07 18.94 2.73
C GLY A 328 -9.82 19.55 1.34
N ARG A 329 -10.86 19.67 0.53
CA ARG A 329 -10.75 20.25 -0.81
C ARG A 329 -10.87 21.77 -0.74
N TYR A 330 -10.14 22.45 -1.61
CA TYR A 330 -10.29 23.89 -1.76
C TYR A 330 -11.52 24.22 -2.60
N VAL A 331 -12.28 25.20 -2.14
CA VAL A 331 -13.46 25.78 -2.81
C VAL A 331 -13.25 27.28 -2.98
N SER A 332 -13.84 27.85 -4.02
CA SER A 332 -13.69 29.29 -4.27
C SER A 332 -14.60 30.09 -3.35
N VAL A 333 -14.06 31.11 -2.69
CA VAL A 333 -14.86 32.07 -1.93
C VAL A 333 -15.63 32.99 -2.87
N THR A 334 -14.98 33.41 -3.98
CA THR A 334 -15.52 34.35 -4.95
C THR A 334 -16.32 33.72 -6.10
N GLY A 335 -16.61 32.41 -6.04
CA GLY A 335 -17.27 31.69 -7.15
C GLY A 335 -16.41 31.44 -8.41
N SER A 336 -15.10 31.70 -8.34
CA SER A 336 -14.15 31.41 -9.42
C SER A 336 -14.12 29.92 -9.77
N LEU A 337 -14.00 29.61 -11.06
CA LEU A 337 -13.87 28.23 -11.52
C LEU A 337 -12.51 27.67 -11.11
N LEU A 338 -12.49 26.53 -10.43
CA LEU A 338 -11.26 25.88 -10.00
C LEU A 338 -10.86 24.74 -10.94
N VAL A 339 -9.56 24.45 -11.00
CA VAL A 339 -9.01 23.27 -11.65
C VAL A 339 -7.82 22.72 -10.86
N TRP A 340 -7.70 21.41 -10.80
CA TRP A 340 -6.59 20.75 -10.12
C TRP A 340 -5.31 20.79 -10.94
N ASP A 341 -4.19 20.92 -10.25
CA ASP A 341 -2.84 21.05 -10.79
C ASP A 341 -2.20 19.73 -11.25
N THR A 342 -2.97 18.89 -11.93
CA THR A 342 -2.43 17.65 -12.51
C THR A 342 -2.09 17.82 -13.98
N VAL A 343 -0.92 17.31 -14.35
CA VAL A 343 -0.47 17.23 -15.74
C VAL A 343 -1.54 16.59 -16.63
N GLN A 344 -2.18 15.51 -16.18
CA GLN A 344 -3.23 14.82 -16.95
C GLN A 344 -4.47 15.69 -17.24
N ILE A 345 -4.82 16.64 -16.36
CA ILE A 345 -5.97 17.55 -16.53
C ILE A 345 -5.58 18.77 -17.36
N LEU A 346 -4.36 19.28 -17.19
CA LEU A 346 -3.87 20.50 -17.84
C LEU A 346 -3.25 20.25 -19.23
N GLU A 347 -2.90 19.01 -19.56
CA GLU A 347 -2.39 18.68 -20.90
C GLU A 347 -3.52 18.67 -21.93
N ILE A 348 -3.47 19.64 -22.85
CA ILE A 348 -4.33 19.74 -24.01
C ILE A 348 -3.53 19.31 -25.25
N CYS A 349 -4.09 18.39 -26.03
CA CYS A 349 -3.47 17.97 -27.29
C CYS A 349 -3.79 18.92 -28.45
N PRO A 350 -3.12 18.80 -29.61
CA PRO A 350 -3.41 19.60 -30.82
C PRO A 350 -4.86 19.47 -31.31
N HIS A 351 -5.56 18.39 -30.95
CA HIS A 351 -7.00 18.22 -31.23
C HIS A 351 -7.91 19.04 -30.29
N ASN A 352 -7.33 19.97 -29.51
CA ASN A 352 -8.02 20.85 -28.59
C ASN A 352 -8.83 20.11 -27.51
N THR A 353 -8.45 18.88 -27.17
CA THR A 353 -9.06 18.07 -26.11
C THR A 353 -8.01 17.68 -25.08
N ARG A 354 -8.42 17.38 -23.84
CA ARG A 354 -7.47 16.84 -22.83
C ARG A 354 -6.79 15.59 -23.39
N ARG A 355 -5.46 15.57 -23.37
CA ARG A 355 -4.66 14.50 -23.98
C ARG A 355 -5.03 13.14 -23.42
N ALA A 356 -5.29 13.06 -22.11
CA ALA A 356 -5.72 11.84 -21.42
C ALA A 356 -7.00 11.20 -21.98
N ILE A 357 -7.95 11.99 -22.50
CA ILE A 357 -9.23 11.50 -23.04
C ILE A 357 -9.32 11.57 -24.56
N CYS A 358 -8.29 12.06 -25.24
CA CYS A 358 -8.30 12.24 -26.68
C CYS A 358 -8.18 10.89 -27.39
N VAL A 359 -9.24 10.52 -28.12
CA VAL A 359 -9.27 9.25 -28.88
C VAL A 359 -8.21 9.23 -29.99
N LYS A 360 -8.02 10.36 -30.69
CA LYS A 360 -7.04 10.49 -31.77
C LYS A 360 -5.61 10.31 -31.26
N CYS A 361 -5.30 10.84 -30.07
CA CYS A 361 -4.00 10.66 -29.41
C CYS A 361 -3.86 9.32 -28.67
N ARG A 362 -4.90 8.48 -28.66
CA ARG A 362 -4.97 7.27 -27.83
C ARG A 362 -4.62 7.56 -26.35
N GLY A 363 -5.22 8.61 -25.80
CA GLY A 363 -4.96 9.05 -24.43
C GLY A 363 -5.10 7.93 -23.38
N SER A 364 -4.43 8.07 -22.23
CA SER A 364 -4.37 7.04 -21.18
C SER A 364 -5.74 6.57 -20.66
N LEU A 365 -6.77 7.42 -20.74
CA LEU A 365 -8.15 7.11 -20.36
C LEU A 365 -8.99 6.59 -21.53
N THR A 366 -8.40 6.42 -22.71
CA THR A 366 -9.01 5.77 -23.88
C THR A 366 -8.70 4.26 -23.84
N CYS A 367 -9.67 3.43 -24.20
CA CYS A 367 -9.48 1.99 -24.35
C CYS A 367 -9.08 1.62 -25.78
N THR A 368 -8.65 0.37 -25.96
CA THR A 368 -8.37 -0.23 -27.29
C THR A 368 -9.57 -0.14 -28.23
N HIS A 369 -10.79 -0.11 -27.70
CA HIS A 369 -12.03 0.07 -28.46
C HIS A 369 -12.30 1.53 -28.88
N LYS A 370 -11.31 2.44 -28.79
CA LYS A 370 -11.41 3.85 -29.19
C LYS A 370 -12.50 4.65 -28.45
N LYS A 371 -12.88 4.21 -27.25
CA LYS A 371 -13.84 4.90 -26.35
C LYS A 371 -13.16 5.28 -25.04
N GLN A 372 -13.70 6.24 -24.31
CA GLN A 372 -13.25 6.49 -22.93
C GLN A 372 -13.51 5.22 -22.09
N ARG A 373 -12.52 4.77 -21.32
CA ARG A 373 -12.58 3.54 -20.52
C ARG A 373 -13.81 3.49 -19.61
N SER A 374 -14.16 4.62 -19.01
CA SER A 374 -15.35 4.78 -18.14
C SER A 374 -16.68 4.74 -18.89
N ARG A 375 -16.70 4.98 -20.20
CA ARG A 375 -17.90 4.98 -21.05
C ARG A 375 -17.97 3.78 -22.00
N CYS A 376 -16.95 2.92 -22.01
CA CYS A 376 -16.88 1.78 -22.90
C CYS A 376 -17.63 0.60 -22.30
N ARG A 377 -18.78 0.24 -22.86
CA ARG A 377 -19.61 -0.90 -22.41
C ARG A 377 -18.82 -2.20 -22.26
N LEU A 378 -17.92 -2.51 -23.21
CA LEU A 378 -17.05 -3.69 -23.14
C LEU A 378 -16.08 -3.66 -21.95
N CYS A 379 -15.51 -2.49 -21.64
CA CYS A 379 -14.59 -2.33 -20.51
C CYS A 379 -15.34 -2.37 -19.17
N LEU A 380 -16.55 -1.80 -19.12
CA LEU A 380 -17.42 -1.86 -17.94
C LEU A 380 -17.88 -3.30 -17.67
N ALA A 381 -18.29 -4.04 -18.71
CA ALA A 381 -18.70 -5.44 -18.58
C ALA A 381 -17.56 -6.33 -18.09
N ARG A 382 -16.32 -6.11 -18.58
CA ARG A 382 -15.14 -6.83 -18.09
C ARG A 382 -14.86 -6.54 -16.61
N LYS A 383 -14.87 -5.26 -16.21
CA LYS A 383 -14.72 -4.89 -14.78
C LYS A 383 -15.79 -5.53 -13.87
N GLN A 384 -17.03 -5.65 -14.34
CA GLN A 384 -18.10 -6.29 -13.58
C GLN A 384 -17.93 -7.82 -13.48
N LYS A 385 -17.42 -8.47 -14.53
CA LYS A 385 -17.06 -9.90 -14.49
C LYS A 385 -15.88 -10.15 -13.54
N ASP A 386 -14.84 -9.33 -13.64
CA ASP A 386 -13.66 -9.43 -12.77
C ASP A 386 -14.03 -9.15 -11.29
N ALA A 387 -14.97 -8.25 -11.03
CA ALA A 387 -15.50 -7.99 -9.68
C ALA A 387 -16.37 -9.14 -9.15
N ARG A 388 -17.13 -9.83 -10.02
CA ARG A 388 -17.94 -11.00 -9.65
C ARG A 388 -17.14 -12.29 -9.46
N LEU A 389 -15.99 -12.43 -10.12
CA LEU A 389 -15.02 -13.51 -9.90
C LEU A 389 -14.16 -13.28 -8.63
N CYS A 390 -14.35 -12.15 -7.96
CA CYS A 390 -13.64 -11.73 -6.75
C CYS A 390 -14.54 -11.70 -5.49
N LEU A 391 -15.81 -12.09 -5.63
CA LEU A 391 -16.75 -12.44 -4.57
C LEU A 391 -16.85 -13.96 -4.54
#